data_AF-A0A7T0PVR2-F1
#
_entry.id   AF-A0A7T0PVR2-F1
#
_cell.length_a   1.000
_cell.length_b   1.000
_cell.length_c   1.000
_cell.angle_alpha   90.00
_cell.angle_beta   90.00
_cell.angle_gamma   90.00
#
_symmetry.space_group_name_H-M   'P 1'
#
loop_
_entity.id
_entity.type
_entity.pdbx_description
1 polymer ?
#
loop_
_entity_poly.entity_id
_entity_poly.type
_entity_poly.pdbx_seq_one_letter_code
_entity_poly.pdbx_strand_id
1 'polypeptide(L)'
;MSERSVGSWERAGAPTAKVPLLAAATAMPETFFLRAPAEPVAQEAIFFRARRRAGASLLGRSTAVAFLGADFYGELMQCLRLPAVDVPALDGASPEEAAAELRRTWRVGTDVLPNLTRLAEAHGVRVVGLPDPEEDVDAFSFWSEGQPFVVLARSKTAERARFDLAHELGHLVMHSDTLDERVTDRQLEHEANRFAAELLVPRQTLRASVTSSSVGLEALLDLKTRFGVSARAMAYSLKDAGRLSDWATRQVLVELERRGFRAGEPGSHLTWERSRVFDALPEMLRARGMSPGSWVRAIGQRRDDVHAFTLGQMMLAV
;
A
#
# COMPACT_ATOMS: atom_id res chain seq x y z
N MET A 1 3.79 1.65 36.24
CA MET A 1 3.94 3.12 36.06
C MET A 1 2.56 3.76 36.12
N SER A 2 2.42 5.00 36.58
CA SER A 2 1.12 5.69 36.55
C SER A 2 0.81 6.19 35.13
N GLU A 3 -0.48 6.23 34.75
CA GLU A 3 -0.92 6.83 33.47
C GLU A 3 -0.45 8.28 33.32
N ARG A 4 -0.43 9.03 34.43
CA ARG A 4 0.08 10.42 34.45
C ARG A 4 1.57 10.50 34.08
N SER A 5 2.38 9.52 34.50
CA SER A 5 3.79 9.45 34.15
C SER A 5 3.97 9.12 32.66
N VAL A 6 3.18 8.19 32.13
CA VAL A 6 3.19 7.84 30.69
C VAL A 6 2.82 9.06 29.85
N GLY A 7 1.69 9.71 30.15
CA GLY A 7 1.26 10.88 29.40
C GLY A 7 2.23 12.06 29.48
N SER A 8 2.99 12.21 30.58
CA SER A 8 4.07 13.20 30.65
C SER A 8 5.23 12.85 29.73
N TRP A 9 5.59 11.58 29.62
CA TRP A 9 6.69 11.12 28.78
C TRP A 9 6.34 11.19 27.29
N GLU A 10 5.10 10.91 26.92
CA GLU A 10 4.62 11.06 25.55
C GLU A 10 4.72 12.50 25.04
N ARG A 11 4.54 13.49 25.93
CA ARG A 11 4.62 14.92 25.57
C ARG A 11 6.03 15.50 25.63
N ALA A 12 6.80 15.15 26.66
CA ALA A 12 8.06 15.83 26.98
C ALA A 12 9.31 14.93 26.83
N GLY A 13 9.12 13.68 26.39
CA GLY A 13 10.15 12.66 26.39
C GLY A 13 10.29 11.97 27.75
N ALA A 14 10.67 10.69 27.70
CA ALA A 14 11.01 9.95 28.91
C ALA A 14 12.47 10.24 29.34
N PRO A 15 12.78 10.24 30.66
CA PRO A 15 14.16 10.34 31.11
C PRO A 15 15.00 9.16 30.58
N THR A 16 16.26 9.41 30.21
CA THR A 16 17.18 8.37 29.68
C THR A 16 17.32 7.17 30.60
N ALA A 17 17.30 7.39 31.93
CA ALA A 17 17.34 6.32 32.93
C ALA A 17 16.12 5.36 32.89
N LYS A 18 15.08 5.67 32.12
CA LYS A 18 13.88 4.84 31.93
C LYS A 18 13.88 4.09 30.59
N VAL A 19 14.87 4.31 29.73
CA VAL A 19 14.99 3.65 28.41
C VAL A 19 14.96 2.12 28.49
N PRO A 20 15.71 1.45 29.39
CA PRO A 20 15.66 -0.02 29.48
C PRO A 20 14.26 -0.55 29.82
N LEU A 21 13.49 0.20 30.63
CA LEU A 21 12.13 -0.16 31.00
C LEU A 21 11.16 0.02 29.82
N LEU A 22 11.32 1.10 29.04
CA LEU A 22 10.51 1.34 27.85
C LEU A 22 10.80 0.33 26.74
N ALA A 23 12.07 0.02 26.51
CA ALA A 23 12.49 -1.02 25.58
C ALA A 23 11.88 -2.38 25.93
N ALA A 24 11.94 -2.77 27.20
CA ALA A 24 11.32 -4.01 27.67
C ALA A 24 9.79 -4.02 27.50
N ALA A 25 9.11 -2.89 27.75
CA ALA A 25 7.65 -2.80 27.68
C ALA A 25 7.11 -2.76 26.25
N THR A 26 7.86 -2.20 25.30
CA THR A 26 7.44 -1.99 23.90
C THR A 26 8.05 -2.99 22.92
N ALA A 27 8.99 -3.81 23.40
CA ALA A 27 9.88 -4.65 22.60
C ALA A 27 10.75 -3.88 21.58
N MET A 28 10.77 -2.54 21.63
CA MET A 28 11.64 -1.73 20.78
C MET A 28 13.09 -1.73 21.31
N PRO A 29 14.11 -1.65 20.43
CA PRO A 29 15.50 -1.52 20.89
C PRO A 29 15.71 -0.25 21.73
N GLU A 30 16.62 -0.28 22.70
CA GLU A 30 16.97 0.94 23.45
C GLU A 30 17.44 2.08 22.54
N THR A 31 18.12 1.75 21.43
CA THR A 31 18.56 2.74 20.43
C THR A 31 17.40 3.51 19.80
N PHE A 32 16.18 2.94 19.75
CA PHE A 32 14.98 3.67 19.33
C PHE A 32 14.74 4.93 20.18
N PHE A 33 14.83 4.80 21.51
CA PHE A 33 14.56 5.88 22.46
C PHE A 33 15.73 6.83 22.65
N LEU A 34 16.91 6.48 22.13
CA LEU A 34 18.14 7.28 22.23
C LEU A 34 18.42 8.09 20.96
N ARG A 35 17.75 7.77 19.84
CA ARG A 35 17.82 8.55 18.60
C ARG A 35 17.12 9.90 18.79
N ALA A 36 17.54 10.89 18.02
CA ALA A 36 16.78 12.13 17.90
C ALA A 36 15.39 11.78 17.35
N PRO A 37 14.30 12.32 17.92
CA PRO A 37 12.96 12.03 17.43
C PRO A 37 12.82 12.52 15.99
N ALA A 38 12.31 11.66 15.11
CA ALA A 38 11.85 12.08 13.79
C ALA A 38 10.64 13.02 13.92
N GLU A 39 10.38 13.83 12.90
CA GLU A 39 9.19 14.68 12.89
C GLU A 39 7.93 13.79 12.91
N PRO A 40 6.98 14.03 13.84
CA PRO A 40 5.79 13.22 13.93
C PRO A 40 4.92 13.43 12.69
N VAL A 41 4.46 12.35 12.08
CA VAL A 41 3.44 12.42 11.04
C VAL A 41 2.12 12.80 11.72
N ALA A 42 1.57 13.95 11.37
CA ALA A 42 0.28 14.39 11.91
C ALA A 42 -0.80 13.35 11.61
N GLN A 43 -1.66 13.04 12.58
CA GLN A 43 -2.72 12.04 12.40
C GLN A 43 -3.67 12.45 11.26
N GLU A 44 -3.84 13.75 11.04
CA GLU A 44 -4.60 14.37 9.96
C GLU A 44 -3.93 14.14 8.58
N ALA A 45 -2.62 13.94 8.55
CA ALA A 45 -1.81 13.71 7.36
C ALA A 45 -1.81 12.23 6.92
N ILE A 46 -2.13 11.29 7.83
CA ILE A 46 -2.24 9.81 7.58
C ILE A 46 -3.51 9.45 6.76
N PHE A 47 -4.00 10.46 6.05
CA PHE A 47 -5.24 10.70 5.34
C PHE A 47 -6.52 10.92 6.15
N PHE A 48 -7.14 12.04 5.77
CA PHE A 48 -8.46 12.62 6.03
C PHE A 48 -9.67 11.68 6.00
N ARG A 49 -9.53 10.36 5.80
CA ARG A 49 -10.65 9.42 5.74
C ARG A 49 -10.30 7.93 5.71
N ALA A 50 -9.14 7.52 6.22
CA ALA A 50 -8.95 6.11 6.58
C ALA A 50 -9.86 5.78 7.79
N ARG A 51 -11.15 5.62 7.47
CA ARG A 51 -12.32 5.42 8.31
C ARG A 51 -12.55 6.53 9.35
N ARG A 52 -13.43 7.51 9.08
CA ARG A 52 -14.07 8.33 10.18
C ARG A 52 -14.80 7.46 11.21
N ARG A 53 -14.89 6.14 10.98
CA ARG A 53 -15.45 5.11 11.89
C ARG A 53 -14.44 4.09 12.41
N ALA A 54 -13.15 4.22 12.12
CA ALA A 54 -12.17 3.34 12.76
C ALA A 54 -12.15 3.61 14.26
N GLY A 55 -12.09 2.55 15.07
CA GLY A 55 -11.89 2.69 16.51
C GLY A 55 -10.56 3.40 16.79
N ALA A 56 -10.50 4.15 17.89
CA ALA A 56 -9.32 4.92 18.29
C ALA A 56 -8.01 4.09 18.31
N SER A 57 -8.11 2.81 18.68
CA SER A 57 -6.99 1.87 18.67
C SER A 57 -6.39 1.67 17.27
N LEU A 58 -7.24 1.50 16.25
CA LEU A 58 -6.77 1.28 14.89
C LEU A 58 -6.11 2.55 14.33
N LEU A 59 -6.71 3.72 14.58
CA LEU A 59 -6.14 5.02 14.18
C LEU A 59 -4.76 5.25 14.83
N GLY A 60 -4.64 4.97 16.13
CA GLY A 60 -3.36 5.08 16.84
C GLY A 60 -2.28 4.15 16.26
N ARG A 61 -2.65 2.90 15.93
CA ARG A 61 -1.73 1.95 15.29
C ARG A 61 -1.30 2.39 13.89
N SER A 62 -2.24 2.75 13.03
CA SER A 62 -1.92 3.25 11.67
C SER A 62 -1.04 4.48 11.73
N THR A 63 -1.27 5.37 12.70
CA THR A 63 -0.43 6.55 12.93
C THR A 63 0.99 6.18 13.34
N ALA A 64 1.14 5.24 14.28
CA ALA A 64 2.45 4.76 14.68
C ALA A 64 3.20 4.09 13.52
N VAL A 65 2.51 3.27 12.71
CA VAL A 65 3.12 2.63 11.53
C VAL A 65 3.53 3.67 10.48
N ALA A 66 2.69 4.66 10.21
CA ALA A 66 3.01 5.74 9.28
C ALA A 66 4.25 6.51 9.72
N PHE A 67 4.33 6.86 11.01
CA PHE A 67 5.51 7.50 11.60
C PHE A 67 6.77 6.64 11.45
N LEU A 68 6.72 5.37 11.85
CA LEU A 68 7.87 4.46 11.76
C LEU A 68 8.28 4.22 10.30
N GLY A 69 7.33 4.12 9.37
CA GLY A 69 7.59 3.97 7.94
C GLY A 69 8.23 5.22 7.33
N ALA A 70 7.80 6.41 7.74
CA ALA A 70 8.40 7.68 7.33
C ALA A 70 9.83 7.82 7.88
N ASP A 71 10.06 7.54 9.17
CA ASP A 71 11.39 7.51 9.78
C ASP A 71 12.31 6.51 9.06
N PHE A 72 11.81 5.30 8.78
CA PHE A 72 12.53 4.27 8.04
C PHE A 72 12.96 4.75 6.66
N TYR A 73 12.08 5.43 5.91
CA TYR A 73 12.44 6.01 4.61
C TYR A 73 13.41 7.19 4.74
N GLY A 74 13.32 7.99 5.80
CA GLY A 74 14.31 9.03 6.13
C GLY A 74 15.72 8.43 6.27
N GLU A 75 15.84 7.32 6.97
CA GLU A 75 17.11 6.57 7.09
C GLU A 75 17.57 5.95 5.77
N LEU A 76 16.65 5.43 4.95
CA LEU A 76 16.97 4.95 3.61
C LEU A 76 17.52 6.07 2.71
N MET A 77 16.96 7.27 2.79
CA MET A 77 17.38 8.42 1.99
C MET A 77 18.77 8.94 2.34
N GLN A 78 19.26 8.66 3.55
CA GLN A 78 20.68 8.89 3.88
C GLN A 78 21.59 7.97 3.05
N CYS A 79 21.08 6.83 2.58
CA CYS A 79 21.80 5.79 1.85
C CYS A 79 21.52 5.77 0.34
N LEU A 80 20.33 6.17 -0.06
CA LEU A 80 19.80 6.02 -1.40
C LEU A 80 19.27 7.35 -1.92
N ARG A 81 19.51 7.62 -3.20
CA ARG A 81 18.78 8.68 -3.91
C ARG A 81 17.51 8.06 -4.49
N LEU A 82 16.37 8.52 -4.00
CA LEU A 82 15.07 8.04 -4.45
C LEU A 82 14.47 9.01 -5.48
N PRO A 83 13.60 8.54 -6.39
CA PRO A 83 12.93 9.41 -7.35
C PRO A 83 12.11 10.50 -6.67
N ALA A 84 12.05 11.66 -7.34
CA ALA A 84 11.17 12.77 -6.98
C ALA A 84 9.70 12.37 -7.22
N VAL A 85 8.80 13.08 -6.54
CA VAL A 85 7.36 12.84 -6.64
C VAL A 85 6.85 13.23 -8.03
N ASP A 86 6.17 12.28 -8.67
CA ASP A 86 5.50 12.45 -9.97
C ASP A 86 4.11 11.78 -9.90
N VAL A 87 3.34 12.23 -8.90
CA VAL A 87 1.96 11.81 -8.65
C VAL A 87 1.07 13.04 -8.84
N PRO A 88 0.20 13.06 -9.87
CA PRO A 88 -0.67 14.20 -10.11
C PRO A 88 -1.80 14.26 -9.08
N ALA A 89 -2.15 15.46 -8.63
CA ALA A 89 -3.37 15.75 -7.89
C ALA A 89 -4.50 16.03 -8.91
N LEU A 90 -5.52 15.17 -8.92
CA LEU A 90 -6.63 15.15 -9.87
C LEU A 90 -7.98 15.19 -9.15
N ASP A 91 -8.05 15.97 -8.07
CA ASP A 91 -9.27 16.15 -7.28
C ASP A 91 -10.45 16.59 -8.18
N GLY A 92 -11.58 15.89 -8.05
CA GLY A 92 -12.80 16.13 -8.82
C GLY A 92 -12.85 15.47 -10.22
N ALA A 93 -11.78 14.84 -10.69
CA ALA A 93 -11.83 13.99 -11.88
C ALA A 93 -12.64 12.71 -11.60
N SER A 94 -13.30 12.15 -12.62
CA SER A 94 -13.88 10.81 -12.45
C SER A 94 -12.78 9.76 -12.27
N PRO A 95 -13.05 8.64 -11.56
CA PRO A 95 -12.05 7.60 -11.34
C PRO A 95 -11.35 7.10 -12.61
N GLU A 96 -12.06 7.05 -13.72
CA GLU A 96 -11.51 6.51 -14.96
C GLU A 96 -10.75 7.56 -15.77
N GLU A 97 -11.12 8.83 -15.67
CA GLU A 97 -10.31 9.94 -16.19
C GLU A 97 -8.99 10.04 -15.41
N ALA A 98 -9.05 9.96 -14.07
CA ALA A 98 -7.88 9.99 -13.21
C ALA A 98 -6.94 8.80 -13.47
N ALA A 99 -7.48 7.58 -13.63
CA ALA A 99 -6.69 6.41 -13.96
C ALA A 99 -6.03 6.54 -15.34
N ALA A 100 -6.76 7.05 -16.35
CA ALA A 100 -6.21 7.27 -17.68
C ALA A 100 -5.13 8.37 -17.71
N GLU A 101 -5.33 9.44 -16.94
CA GLU A 101 -4.36 10.51 -16.72
C GLU A 101 -3.09 9.97 -16.07
N LEU A 102 -3.20 9.22 -14.97
CA LEU A 102 -2.05 8.62 -14.29
C LEU A 102 -1.26 7.72 -15.25
N ARG A 103 -1.94 6.86 -16.02
CA ARG A 103 -1.27 5.98 -16.99
C ARG A 103 -0.53 6.74 -18.09
N ARG A 104 -1.05 7.91 -18.50
CA ARG A 104 -0.40 8.77 -19.49
C ARG A 104 0.79 9.53 -18.89
N THR A 105 0.65 10.08 -17.69
CA THR A 105 1.73 10.73 -16.94
C THR A 105 2.89 9.76 -16.71
N TRP A 106 2.58 8.53 -16.29
CA TRP A 106 3.56 7.45 -16.08
C TRP A 106 4.00 6.75 -17.36
N ARG A 107 3.45 7.13 -18.52
CA ARG A 107 3.81 6.62 -19.86
C ARG A 107 3.72 5.09 -19.99
N VAL A 108 2.74 4.48 -19.34
CA VAL A 108 2.51 3.02 -19.33
C VAL A 108 1.44 2.56 -20.32
N GLY A 109 0.95 3.47 -21.17
CA GLY A 109 -0.03 3.15 -22.22
C GLY A 109 -1.27 2.45 -21.68
N THR A 110 -1.83 1.52 -22.45
CA THR A 110 -3.05 0.76 -22.11
C THR A 110 -2.81 -0.74 -21.89
N ASP A 111 -1.54 -1.18 -21.88
CA ASP A 111 -1.16 -2.58 -21.71
C ASP A 111 -1.20 -3.02 -20.23
N VAL A 112 -0.90 -4.28 -19.95
CA VAL A 112 -0.77 -4.77 -18.58
C VAL A 112 0.32 -3.99 -17.85
N LEU A 113 0.01 -3.46 -16.66
CA LEU A 113 1.02 -2.78 -15.86
C LEU A 113 2.09 -3.79 -15.41
N PRO A 114 3.38 -3.40 -15.40
CA PRO A 114 4.44 -4.23 -14.84
C PRO A 114 4.28 -4.33 -13.31
N ASN A 115 5.32 -4.71 -12.58
CA ASN A 115 5.33 -4.63 -11.11
C ASN A 115 4.94 -3.20 -10.66
N LEU A 116 3.74 -3.07 -10.08
CA LEU A 116 3.12 -1.80 -9.70
C LEU A 116 3.85 -1.15 -8.52
N THR A 117 4.40 -1.93 -7.59
CA THR A 117 5.27 -1.41 -6.51
C THR A 117 6.45 -0.64 -7.09
N ARG A 118 7.19 -1.22 -8.04
CA ARG A 118 8.34 -0.55 -8.67
C ARG A 118 7.93 0.65 -9.50
N LEU A 119 6.79 0.57 -10.18
CA LEU A 119 6.26 1.67 -10.96
C LEU A 119 5.92 2.86 -10.05
N ALA A 120 5.19 2.62 -8.96
CA ALA A 120 4.87 3.65 -7.97
C ALA A 120 6.16 4.27 -7.37
N GLU A 121 7.13 3.44 -6.99
CA GLU A 121 8.44 3.90 -6.49
C GLU A 121 9.21 4.75 -7.51
N ALA A 122 9.15 4.38 -8.80
CA ALA A 122 9.78 5.13 -9.88
C ALA A 122 9.19 6.53 -10.05
N HIS A 123 7.92 6.73 -9.68
CA HIS A 123 7.22 8.02 -9.66
C HIS A 123 7.18 8.64 -8.26
N GLY A 124 8.10 8.22 -7.39
CA GLY A 124 8.37 8.86 -6.13
C GLY A 124 7.47 8.43 -4.99
N VAL A 125 6.54 7.48 -5.15
CA VAL A 125 5.74 6.93 -4.04
C VAL A 125 6.63 6.07 -3.13
N ARG A 126 6.52 6.25 -1.81
CA ARG A 126 7.21 5.39 -0.83
C ARG A 126 6.30 4.23 -0.45
N VAL A 127 6.66 3.02 -0.85
CA VAL A 127 5.89 1.83 -0.48
C VAL A 127 6.59 1.15 0.70
N VAL A 128 5.88 0.92 1.80
CA VAL A 128 6.33 0.12 2.95
C VAL A 128 5.37 -1.04 3.19
N GLY A 129 5.87 -2.17 3.70
CA GLY A 129 4.99 -3.22 4.20
C GLY A 129 4.49 -2.94 5.61
N LEU A 130 3.30 -3.42 5.93
CA LEU A 130 2.67 -3.30 7.25
C LEU A 130 3.24 -4.37 8.22
N PRO A 131 3.88 -3.99 9.34
CA PRO A 131 4.22 -4.92 10.41
C PRO A 131 2.97 -5.43 11.11
N ASP A 132 2.95 -6.71 11.47
CA ASP A 132 1.88 -7.38 12.21
C ASP A 132 0.47 -6.98 11.74
N PRO A 133 0.12 -7.25 10.46
CA PRO A 133 -1.17 -6.87 9.92
C PRO A 133 -2.29 -7.53 10.72
N GLU A 134 -3.17 -6.73 11.32
CA GLU A 134 -4.46 -7.22 11.81
C GLU A 134 -5.32 -7.65 10.61
N GLU A 135 -6.31 -8.52 10.84
CA GLU A 135 -7.21 -8.99 9.77
C GLU A 135 -7.97 -7.85 9.05
N ASP A 136 -8.10 -6.68 9.70
CA ASP A 136 -8.97 -5.58 9.27
C ASP A 136 -8.27 -4.44 8.49
N VAL A 137 -6.94 -4.52 8.28
CA VAL A 137 -6.17 -3.52 7.52
C VAL A 137 -5.40 -4.17 6.39
N ASP A 138 -5.89 -3.96 5.17
CA ASP A 138 -5.24 -4.44 3.94
C ASP A 138 -4.15 -3.46 3.45
N ALA A 139 -4.44 -2.16 3.48
CA ALA A 139 -3.52 -1.10 3.10
C ALA A 139 -4.03 0.26 3.62
N PHE A 140 -3.17 1.28 3.55
CA PHE A 140 -3.56 2.69 3.62
C PHE A 140 -2.48 3.57 2.98
N SER A 141 -2.82 4.79 2.61
CA SER A 141 -1.90 5.79 2.05
C SER A 141 -1.92 7.07 2.84
N PHE A 142 -0.90 7.91 2.65
CA PHE A 142 -0.79 9.23 3.26
C PHE A 142 0.22 10.14 2.57
N TRP A 143 0.10 11.45 2.80
CA TRP A 143 1.14 12.42 2.44
C TRP A 143 1.85 12.87 3.71
N SER A 144 3.18 12.93 3.67
CA SER A 144 4.00 13.53 4.74
C SER A 144 4.96 14.52 4.10
N GLU A 145 4.87 15.81 4.43
CA GLU A 145 5.75 16.85 3.87
C GLU A 145 5.83 16.85 2.32
N GLY A 146 4.71 16.60 1.65
CA GLY A 146 4.66 16.52 0.18
C GLY A 146 5.22 15.22 -0.41
N GLN A 147 5.57 14.23 0.42
CA GLN A 147 5.99 12.90 0.03
C GLN A 147 4.81 11.90 0.17
N PRO A 148 4.37 11.24 -0.91
CA PRO A 148 3.32 10.22 -0.83
C PRO A 148 3.88 8.88 -0.33
N PHE A 149 3.11 8.25 0.54
CA PHE A 149 3.37 6.94 1.12
C PHE A 149 2.20 5.99 0.89
N VAL A 150 2.52 4.71 0.72
CA VAL A 150 1.56 3.60 0.75
C VAL A 150 2.09 2.54 1.70
N VAL A 151 1.24 2.11 2.62
CA VAL A 151 1.49 1.01 3.56
C VAL A 151 0.68 -0.19 3.10
N LEU A 152 1.34 -1.32 2.84
CA LEU A 152 0.71 -2.52 2.29
C LEU A 152 0.82 -3.72 3.23
N ALA A 153 -0.32 -4.34 3.57
CA ALA A 153 -0.33 -5.67 4.15
C ALA A 153 -0.03 -6.72 3.08
N ARG A 154 0.74 -7.75 3.45
CA ARG A 154 1.01 -8.91 2.60
C ARG A 154 0.38 -10.21 3.11
N SER A 155 -0.84 -10.11 3.64
CA SER A 155 -1.54 -11.19 4.37
C SER A 155 -2.46 -12.06 3.51
N LYS A 156 -2.87 -11.60 2.32
CA LYS A 156 -3.86 -12.28 1.45
C LYS A 156 -3.20 -12.89 0.19
N THR A 157 -3.60 -12.47 -1.00
CA THR A 157 -3.00 -12.91 -2.27
C THR A 157 -2.23 -11.78 -2.94
N ALA A 158 -1.34 -12.13 -3.88
CA ALA A 158 -0.59 -11.14 -4.65
C ALA A 158 -1.52 -10.24 -5.49
N GLU A 159 -2.60 -10.77 -6.04
CA GLU A 159 -3.61 -10.01 -6.78
C GLU A 159 -4.30 -8.99 -5.88
N ARG A 160 -4.62 -9.41 -4.65
CA ARG A 160 -5.31 -8.55 -3.69
C ARG A 160 -4.42 -7.37 -3.30
N ALA A 161 -3.17 -7.63 -2.94
CA ALA A 161 -2.26 -6.53 -2.59
C ALA A 161 -1.89 -5.63 -3.75
N ARG A 162 -1.80 -6.16 -4.98
CA ARG A 162 -1.65 -5.33 -6.18
C ARG A 162 -2.87 -4.42 -6.39
N PHE A 163 -4.07 -4.94 -6.13
CA PHE A 163 -5.30 -4.14 -6.16
C PHE A 163 -5.33 -3.11 -5.03
N ASP A 164 -4.92 -3.48 -3.82
CA ASP A 164 -4.87 -2.57 -2.66
C ASP A 164 -3.87 -1.43 -2.92
N LEU A 165 -2.70 -1.71 -3.50
CA LEU A 165 -1.77 -0.65 -3.94
C LEU A 165 -2.41 0.27 -5.00
N ALA A 166 -3.11 -0.29 -5.99
CA ALA A 166 -3.81 0.53 -6.99
C ALA A 166 -4.94 1.38 -6.39
N HIS A 167 -5.62 0.85 -5.36
CA HIS A 167 -6.65 1.53 -4.60
C HIS A 167 -6.07 2.71 -3.82
N GLU A 168 -4.97 2.50 -3.11
CA GLU A 168 -4.26 3.56 -2.38
C GLU A 168 -3.68 4.63 -3.30
N LEU A 169 -3.19 4.25 -4.48
CA LEU A 169 -2.82 5.24 -5.51
C LEU A 169 -4.02 6.09 -5.94
N GLY A 170 -5.22 5.51 -5.96
CA GLY A 170 -6.46 6.25 -6.22
C GLY A 170 -6.73 7.32 -5.18
N HIS A 171 -6.52 7.01 -3.90
CA HIS A 171 -6.60 8.01 -2.83
C HIS A 171 -5.56 9.12 -2.99
N LEU A 172 -4.29 8.76 -3.25
CA LEU A 172 -3.21 9.73 -3.44
C LEU A 172 -3.46 10.67 -4.62
N VAL A 173 -4.06 10.17 -5.70
CA VAL A 173 -4.30 10.92 -6.95
C VAL A 173 -5.57 11.75 -6.89
N MET A 174 -6.69 11.19 -6.42
CA MET A 174 -8.01 11.85 -6.54
C MET A 174 -8.46 12.56 -5.28
N HIS A 175 -7.87 12.24 -4.12
CA HIS A 175 -8.35 12.70 -2.83
C HIS A 175 -7.29 13.49 -2.07
N SER A 176 -6.29 14.04 -2.78
CA SER A 176 -5.11 14.69 -2.21
C SER A 176 -5.43 15.90 -1.32
N ASP A 177 -6.54 16.59 -1.60
CA ASP A 177 -7.00 17.78 -0.88
C ASP A 177 -8.52 17.72 -0.59
N THR A 178 -9.00 16.57 -0.12
CA THR A 178 -10.43 16.41 0.21
C THR A 178 -10.81 17.04 1.55
N LEU A 179 -10.79 18.37 1.58
CA LEU A 179 -11.43 19.21 2.61
C LEU A 179 -12.95 19.33 2.44
N ASP A 180 -13.53 18.78 1.36
CA ASP A 180 -14.98 18.84 1.14
C ASP A 180 -15.73 17.88 2.08
N GLU A 181 -16.32 18.46 3.13
CA GLU A 181 -17.11 17.75 4.14
C GLU A 181 -18.36 17.06 3.56
N ARG A 182 -18.77 17.40 2.32
CA ARG A 182 -19.98 16.86 1.68
C ARG A 182 -19.78 15.47 1.08
N VAL A 183 -18.55 15.10 0.74
CA VAL A 183 -18.25 13.75 0.23
C VAL A 183 -18.37 12.77 1.40
N THR A 184 -18.85 11.54 1.19
CA THR A 184 -18.91 10.51 2.24
C THR A 184 -17.75 9.53 2.10
N ASP A 185 -17.30 8.91 3.21
CA ASP A 185 -16.20 7.91 3.18
C ASP A 185 -16.54 6.80 2.17
N ARG A 186 -17.81 6.37 2.14
CA ARG A 186 -18.31 5.37 1.21
C ARG A 186 -18.14 5.78 -0.27
N GLN A 187 -18.27 7.06 -0.60
CA GLN A 187 -18.08 7.55 -1.96
C GLN A 187 -16.60 7.50 -2.34
N LEU A 188 -15.71 8.02 -1.50
CA LEU A 188 -14.26 7.99 -1.75
C LEU A 188 -13.75 6.55 -1.92
N GLU A 189 -14.18 5.64 -1.05
CA GLU A 189 -13.85 4.21 -1.14
C GLU A 189 -14.36 3.59 -2.44
N HIS A 190 -15.55 3.99 -2.88
CA HIS A 190 -16.11 3.51 -4.14
C HIS A 190 -15.34 4.07 -5.35
N GLU A 191 -14.94 5.34 -5.29
CA GLU A 191 -14.12 6.00 -6.31
C GLU A 191 -12.74 5.37 -6.40
N ALA A 192 -12.05 5.15 -5.29
CA ALA A 192 -10.75 4.48 -5.24
C ALA A 192 -10.81 3.04 -5.78
N ASN A 193 -11.87 2.28 -5.49
CA ASN A 193 -12.09 0.96 -6.07
C ASN A 193 -12.28 1.01 -7.60
N ARG A 194 -13.04 1.98 -8.12
CA ARG A 194 -13.22 2.16 -9.58
C ARG A 194 -11.93 2.61 -10.26
N PHE A 195 -11.19 3.49 -9.61
CA PHE A 195 -9.87 3.92 -10.08
C PHE A 195 -8.92 2.74 -10.17
N ALA A 196 -8.82 1.91 -9.12
CA ALA A 196 -7.96 0.73 -9.11
C ALA A 196 -8.32 -0.25 -10.25
N ALA A 197 -9.62 -0.48 -10.46
CA ALA A 197 -10.10 -1.35 -11.52
C ALA A 197 -9.74 -0.82 -12.93
N GLU A 198 -9.94 0.48 -13.20
CA GLU A 198 -9.58 1.09 -14.49
C GLU A 198 -8.05 1.18 -14.67
N LEU A 199 -7.31 1.51 -13.60
CA LEU A 199 -5.86 1.59 -13.63
C LEU A 199 -5.24 0.23 -13.97
N LEU A 200 -5.71 -0.86 -13.35
CA LEU A 200 -5.18 -2.19 -13.59
C LEU A 200 -5.71 -2.82 -14.88
N VAL A 201 -6.99 -2.60 -15.18
CA VAL A 201 -7.71 -3.24 -16.30
C VAL A 201 -8.53 -2.19 -17.06
N PRO A 202 -7.89 -1.43 -17.97
CA PRO A 202 -8.60 -0.36 -18.69
C PRO A 202 -9.78 -0.91 -19.49
N ARG A 203 -10.96 -0.30 -19.33
CA ARG A 203 -12.19 -0.78 -19.99
C ARG A 203 -12.09 -0.72 -21.50
N GLN A 204 -11.38 0.28 -22.03
CA GLN A 204 -11.12 0.39 -23.47
C GLN A 204 -10.26 -0.77 -23.98
N THR A 205 -9.26 -1.22 -23.21
CA THR A 205 -8.45 -2.39 -23.54
C THR A 205 -9.30 -3.65 -23.59
N LEU A 206 -10.16 -3.88 -22.58
CA LEU A 206 -11.08 -5.03 -22.59
C LEU A 206 -12.06 -4.99 -23.77
N ARG A 207 -12.59 -3.80 -24.10
CA ARG A 207 -13.45 -3.64 -25.27
C ARG A 207 -12.73 -3.95 -26.56
N ALA A 208 -11.47 -3.58 -26.71
CA ALA A 208 -10.69 -3.89 -27.90
C ALA A 208 -10.28 -5.37 -27.98
N SER A 209 -9.91 -5.99 -26.86
CA SER A 209 -9.39 -7.37 -26.85
C SER A 209 -10.46 -8.45 -26.84
N VAL A 210 -11.65 -8.15 -26.31
CA VAL A 210 -12.77 -9.09 -26.23
C VAL A 210 -13.79 -8.72 -27.31
N THR A 211 -13.73 -9.40 -28.44
CA THR A 211 -14.61 -9.18 -29.59
C THR A 211 -15.96 -9.90 -29.46
N SER A 212 -15.99 -11.01 -28.71
CA SER A 212 -17.23 -11.72 -28.40
C SER A 212 -18.14 -10.90 -27.49
N SER A 213 -19.45 -10.96 -27.75
CA SER A 213 -20.49 -10.32 -26.95
C SER A 213 -20.71 -10.99 -25.59
N SER A 214 -20.11 -12.16 -25.35
CA SER A 214 -20.08 -12.84 -24.06
C SER A 214 -18.73 -13.50 -23.79
N VAL A 215 -18.25 -13.37 -22.55
CA VAL A 215 -17.02 -14.01 -22.07
C VAL A 215 -17.39 -15.19 -21.18
N GLY A 216 -16.95 -16.39 -21.56
CA GLY A 216 -17.06 -17.57 -20.72
C GLY A 216 -16.06 -17.54 -19.54
N LEU A 217 -16.26 -18.40 -18.55
CA LEU A 217 -15.43 -18.43 -17.35
C LEU A 217 -13.94 -18.67 -17.65
N GLU A 218 -13.60 -19.60 -18.54
CA GLU A 218 -12.20 -19.90 -18.86
C GLU A 218 -11.49 -18.68 -19.48
N ALA A 219 -12.14 -17.97 -20.41
CA ALA A 219 -11.61 -16.73 -20.96
C ALA A 219 -11.44 -15.62 -19.91
N LEU A 220 -12.32 -15.56 -18.89
CA LEU A 220 -12.15 -14.66 -17.75
C LEU A 220 -10.93 -15.05 -16.90
N LEU A 221 -10.70 -16.34 -16.67
CA LEU A 221 -9.53 -16.84 -15.94
C LEU A 221 -8.22 -16.59 -16.70
N ASP A 222 -8.24 -16.65 -18.02
CA ASP A 222 -7.09 -16.26 -18.85
C ASP A 222 -6.82 -14.75 -18.72
N LEU A 223 -7.87 -13.92 -18.80
CA LEU A 223 -7.75 -12.48 -18.66
C LEU A 223 -7.24 -12.06 -17.27
N LYS A 224 -7.78 -12.64 -16.19
CA LYS A 224 -7.36 -12.28 -14.82
C LYS A 224 -5.88 -12.62 -14.60
N THR A 225 -5.40 -13.72 -15.19
CA THR A 225 -3.98 -14.10 -15.21
C THR A 225 -3.15 -13.10 -15.99
N ARG A 226 -3.59 -12.72 -17.20
CA ARG A 226 -2.90 -11.73 -18.05
C ARG A 226 -2.74 -10.39 -17.34
N PHE A 227 -3.80 -9.86 -16.73
CA PHE A 227 -3.78 -8.55 -16.08
C PHE A 227 -3.23 -8.57 -14.65
N GLY A 228 -3.04 -9.76 -14.06
CA GLY A 228 -2.57 -9.92 -12.69
C GLY A 228 -3.57 -9.42 -11.65
N VAL A 229 -4.85 -9.71 -11.85
CA VAL A 229 -5.94 -9.32 -10.93
C VAL A 229 -6.74 -10.52 -10.47
N SER A 230 -7.54 -10.35 -9.40
CA SER A 230 -8.42 -11.40 -8.90
C SER A 230 -9.48 -11.78 -9.94
N ALA A 231 -9.95 -13.03 -9.92
CA ALA A 231 -11.01 -13.46 -10.83
C ALA A 231 -12.29 -12.63 -10.63
N ARG A 232 -12.56 -12.21 -9.39
CA ARG A 232 -13.68 -11.32 -9.06
C ARG A 232 -13.49 -9.91 -9.62
N ALA A 233 -12.31 -9.31 -9.47
CA ALA A 233 -12.01 -8.00 -10.06
C ALA A 233 -12.18 -8.04 -11.57
N MET A 234 -11.66 -9.07 -12.24
CA MET A 234 -11.85 -9.24 -13.69
C MET A 234 -13.33 -9.39 -14.09
N ALA A 235 -14.14 -10.12 -13.32
CA ALA A 235 -15.58 -10.23 -13.57
C ALA A 235 -16.27 -8.86 -13.55
N TYR A 236 -15.95 -8.02 -12.57
CA TYR A 236 -16.48 -6.65 -12.50
C TYR A 236 -15.94 -5.75 -13.61
N SER A 237 -14.64 -5.80 -13.92
CA SER A 237 -14.06 -5.04 -15.04
C SER A 237 -14.70 -5.41 -16.38
N LEU A 238 -14.98 -6.70 -16.62
CA LEU A 238 -15.70 -7.17 -17.81
C LEU A 238 -17.15 -6.67 -17.85
N LYS A 239 -17.84 -6.65 -16.70
CA LYS A 239 -19.18 -6.07 -16.59
C LYS A 239 -19.14 -4.58 -16.96
N ASP A 240 -18.24 -3.82 -16.36
CA ASP A 240 -18.12 -2.37 -16.57
C ASP A 240 -17.69 -2.04 -18.02
N ALA A 241 -16.93 -2.94 -18.66
CA ALA A 241 -16.60 -2.87 -20.07
C ALA A 241 -17.78 -3.21 -21.01
N GLY A 242 -18.91 -3.72 -20.49
CA GLY A 242 -20.06 -4.19 -21.27
C GLY A 242 -19.82 -5.55 -21.95
N ARG A 243 -18.89 -6.34 -21.42
CA ARG A 243 -18.55 -7.70 -21.90
C ARG A 243 -19.22 -8.80 -21.10
N LEU A 244 -19.79 -8.47 -19.95
CA LEU A 244 -20.71 -9.30 -19.19
C LEU A 244 -21.97 -8.51 -18.84
N SER A 245 -23.14 -9.15 -18.94
CA SER A 245 -24.38 -8.60 -18.39
C SER A 245 -24.43 -8.76 -16.88
N ASP A 246 -25.33 -8.06 -16.20
CA ASP A 246 -25.57 -8.27 -14.76
C ASP A 246 -25.92 -9.72 -14.41
N TRP A 247 -26.72 -10.36 -15.26
CA TRP A 247 -27.08 -11.77 -15.08
C TRP A 247 -25.86 -12.67 -15.24
N ALA A 248 -25.09 -12.50 -16.31
CA ALA A 248 -23.88 -13.31 -16.55
C ALA A 248 -22.83 -13.11 -15.44
N THR A 249 -22.66 -11.87 -14.98
CA THR A 249 -21.76 -11.54 -13.85
C THR A 249 -22.16 -12.29 -12.59
N ARG A 250 -23.46 -12.32 -12.25
CA ARG A 250 -23.96 -13.09 -11.10
C ARG A 250 -23.66 -14.58 -11.23
N GLN A 251 -23.90 -15.17 -12.41
CA GLN A 251 -23.62 -16.60 -12.64
C GLN A 251 -22.14 -16.92 -12.50
N VAL A 252 -21.27 -16.09 -13.10
CA VAL A 252 -19.81 -16.22 -12.99
C VAL A 252 -19.35 -16.13 -11.53
N LEU A 253 -19.86 -15.17 -10.75
CA LEU A 253 -19.45 -15.01 -9.35
C LEU A 253 -19.83 -16.22 -8.49
N VAL A 254 -21.00 -16.83 -8.73
CA VAL A 254 -21.42 -18.07 -8.05
C VAL A 254 -20.49 -19.23 -8.39
N GLU A 255 -20.16 -19.39 -9.68
CA GLU A 255 -19.25 -20.45 -10.12
C GLU A 255 -17.82 -20.25 -9.60
N LEU A 256 -17.34 -19.00 -9.55
CA LEU A 256 -16.06 -18.65 -8.93
C LEU A 256 -16.03 -19.02 -7.44
N GLU A 257 -17.10 -18.74 -6.71
CA GLU A 257 -17.21 -19.14 -5.30
C GLU A 257 -17.17 -20.67 -5.14
N ARG A 258 -17.89 -21.42 -5.98
CA ARG A 258 -17.87 -22.89 -6.00
C ARG A 258 -16.46 -23.46 -6.27
N ARG A 259 -15.64 -22.73 -7.05
CA ARG A 259 -14.25 -23.09 -7.36
C ARG A 259 -13.23 -22.56 -6.35
N GLY A 260 -13.66 -21.91 -5.27
CA GLY A 260 -12.78 -21.45 -4.18
C GLY A 260 -12.19 -20.05 -4.34
N PHE A 261 -12.58 -19.28 -5.37
CA PHE A 261 -12.07 -17.92 -5.63
C PHE A 261 -12.56 -16.84 -4.63
N ARG A 262 -13.29 -17.25 -3.58
CA ARG A 262 -13.68 -16.36 -2.48
C ARG A 262 -12.57 -16.22 -1.43
N ALA A 263 -11.84 -17.31 -1.17
CA ALA A 263 -10.82 -17.38 -0.12
C ALA A 263 -9.39 -17.19 -0.65
N GLY A 264 -9.20 -17.19 -1.98
CA GLY A 264 -7.90 -17.01 -2.61
C GLY A 264 -8.02 -17.06 -4.13
N GLU A 265 -6.90 -17.34 -4.80
CA GLU A 265 -6.82 -17.41 -6.26
C GLU A 265 -6.23 -18.76 -6.69
N PRO A 266 -7.02 -19.86 -6.67
CA PRO A 266 -6.55 -21.19 -7.02
C PRO A 266 -5.88 -21.23 -8.40
N GLY A 267 -4.72 -21.87 -8.48
CA GLY A 267 -3.94 -21.97 -9.73
C GLY A 267 -3.24 -20.68 -10.16
N SER A 268 -3.24 -19.63 -9.33
CA SER A 268 -2.46 -18.42 -9.65
C SER A 268 -0.96 -18.66 -9.50
N HIS A 269 -0.21 -18.11 -10.45
CA HIS A 269 1.26 -18.03 -10.41
C HIS A 269 1.75 -16.60 -10.18
N LEU A 270 0.85 -15.65 -9.89
CA LEU A 270 1.23 -14.28 -9.60
C LEU A 270 2.05 -14.25 -8.32
N THR A 271 3.27 -13.74 -8.42
CA THR A 271 4.12 -13.53 -7.26
C THR A 271 3.87 -12.15 -6.69
N TRP A 272 4.08 -12.02 -5.38
CA TRP A 272 4.04 -10.73 -4.74
C TRP A 272 5.04 -9.77 -5.37
N GLU A 273 4.57 -8.56 -5.63
CA GLU A 273 5.42 -7.52 -6.18
C GLU A 273 6.52 -7.11 -5.21
N ARG A 274 7.67 -6.78 -5.80
CA ARG A 274 8.91 -6.47 -5.09
C ARG A 274 9.30 -5.03 -5.32
N SER A 275 9.69 -4.33 -4.27
CA SER A 275 10.37 -3.03 -4.30
C SER A 275 11.75 -3.14 -4.97
N ARG A 276 12.11 -2.15 -5.79
CA ARG A 276 13.49 -2.03 -6.28
C ARG A 276 14.39 -1.36 -5.25
N VAL A 277 13.82 -0.48 -4.42
CA VAL A 277 14.52 0.19 -3.32
C VAL A 277 15.08 -0.85 -2.35
N PHE A 278 14.27 -1.81 -1.93
CA PHE A 278 14.69 -2.84 -0.98
C PHE A 278 15.59 -3.91 -1.60
N ASP A 279 15.45 -4.19 -2.91
CA ASP A 279 16.40 -5.07 -3.63
C ASP A 279 17.81 -4.46 -3.67
N ALA A 280 17.94 -3.14 -3.78
CA ALA A 280 19.23 -2.42 -3.85
C ALA A 280 19.88 -2.19 -2.47
N LEU A 281 19.10 -2.21 -1.39
CA LEU A 281 19.53 -1.83 -0.05
C LEU A 281 20.73 -2.66 0.47
N PRO A 282 20.75 -4.00 0.40
CA PRO A 282 21.88 -4.78 0.93
C PRO A 282 23.21 -4.47 0.25
N GLU A 283 23.18 -4.21 -1.06
CA GLU A 283 24.37 -3.82 -1.81
C GLU A 283 24.86 -2.43 -1.39
N MET A 284 23.93 -1.48 -1.22
CA MET A 284 24.26 -0.13 -0.77
C MET A 284 24.85 -0.10 0.64
N LEU A 285 24.30 -0.90 1.57
CA LEU A 285 24.85 -1.03 2.92
C LEU A 285 26.25 -1.62 2.90
N ARG A 286 26.49 -2.67 2.10
CA ARG A 286 27.83 -3.25 1.92
C ARG A 286 28.84 -2.24 1.37
N ALA A 287 28.45 -1.43 0.39
CA ALA A 287 29.31 -0.37 -0.16
C ALA A 287 29.72 0.67 0.90
N ARG A 288 28.95 0.80 1.98
CA ARG A 288 29.23 1.67 3.14
C ARG A 288 29.91 0.94 4.29
N GLY A 289 30.33 -0.32 4.11
CA GLY A 289 30.94 -1.12 5.17
C GLY A 289 29.97 -1.53 6.29
N MET A 290 28.66 -1.48 6.04
CA MET A 290 27.63 -1.79 7.03
C MET A 290 26.91 -3.09 6.69
N SER A 291 26.72 -3.96 7.69
CA SER A 291 25.86 -5.14 7.52
C SER A 291 24.39 -4.78 7.73
N PRO A 292 23.44 -5.50 7.09
CA PRO A 292 22.00 -5.39 7.35
C PRO A 292 21.64 -5.34 8.84
N GLY A 293 22.20 -6.25 9.65
CA GLY A 293 21.92 -6.30 11.09
C GLY A 293 22.54 -5.14 11.89
N SER A 294 23.69 -4.61 11.44
CA SER A 294 24.28 -3.40 12.03
C SER A 294 23.40 -2.18 11.75
N TRP A 295 22.93 -2.06 10.51
CA TRP A 295 22.06 -0.97 10.08
C TRP A 295 20.73 -0.96 10.85
N VAL A 296 20.06 -2.11 10.97
CA VAL A 296 18.81 -2.24 11.74
C VAL A 296 18.96 -1.74 13.18
N ARG A 297 20.07 -2.08 13.84
CA ARG A 297 20.36 -1.58 15.20
C ARG A 297 20.62 -0.08 15.23
N ALA A 298 21.33 0.44 14.22
CA ALA A 298 21.67 1.86 14.11
C ALA A 298 20.42 2.73 13.92
N ILE A 299 19.47 2.27 13.09
CA ILE A 299 18.18 2.94 12.90
C ILE A 299 17.18 2.65 14.03
N GLY A 300 17.56 1.91 15.07
CA GLY A 300 16.69 1.66 16.23
C GLY A 300 15.37 0.95 15.92
N GLN A 301 15.29 0.17 14.84
CA GLN A 301 14.09 -0.58 14.46
C GLN A 301 14.21 -2.05 14.87
N ARG A 302 13.08 -2.74 15.09
CA ARG A 302 13.11 -4.19 15.29
C ARG A 302 13.40 -4.89 13.97
N ARG A 303 14.02 -6.08 14.05
CA ARG A 303 14.29 -6.90 12.86
C ARG A 303 13.02 -7.28 12.12
N ASP A 304 11.98 -7.65 12.86
CA ASP A 304 10.68 -8.05 12.29
C ASP A 304 9.98 -6.86 11.62
N ASP A 305 10.08 -5.67 12.19
CA ASP A 305 9.55 -4.44 11.56
C ASP A 305 10.30 -4.13 10.27
N VAL A 306 11.63 -4.21 10.25
CA VAL A 306 12.40 -4.00 9.01
C VAL A 306 12.08 -5.07 7.98
N HIS A 307 11.89 -6.32 8.39
CA HIS A 307 11.44 -7.38 7.49
C HIS A 307 10.08 -7.03 6.88
N ALA A 308 9.12 -6.60 7.69
CA ALA A 308 7.81 -6.17 7.22
C ALA A 308 7.87 -4.93 6.32
N PHE A 309 8.52 -3.85 6.77
CA PHE A 309 8.69 -2.60 6.01
C PHE A 309 9.31 -2.84 4.64
N THR A 310 10.26 -3.77 4.55
CA THR A 310 10.90 -4.15 3.28
C THR A 310 10.10 -5.13 2.43
N LEU A 311 8.79 -5.28 2.69
CA LEU A 311 7.90 -6.22 2.00
C LEU A 311 8.45 -7.66 2.06
N GLY A 312 9.12 -8.02 3.15
CA GLY A 312 9.77 -9.30 3.34
C GLY A 312 11.03 -9.54 2.49
N GLN A 313 11.53 -8.53 1.77
CA GLN A 313 12.71 -8.69 0.89
C GLN A 313 14.02 -8.73 1.66
N MET A 314 14.09 -8.04 2.80
CA MET A 314 15.26 -8.08 3.66
C MET A 314 15.11 -9.21 4.67
N MET A 315 15.82 -10.31 4.42
CA MET A 315 15.98 -11.37 5.40
C MET A 315 17.17 -11.04 6.30
N LEU A 316 16.89 -10.84 7.59
CA LEU A 316 17.92 -10.62 8.59
C LEU A 316 18.21 -11.96 9.26
N ALA A 317 19.44 -12.44 9.18
CA ALA A 317 19.86 -13.63 9.91
C ALA A 317 19.64 -13.41 11.42
N VAL A 318 19.13 -14.46 12.09
CA VAL A 318 18.95 -14.52 13.55
C VAL A 318 20.30 -14.32 14.23
#